data_AF-A0A0J6WV78-F1
#
_entry.id   AF-A0A0J6WV78-F1
#
_cell.length_a   1.000
_cell.length_b   1.000
_cell.length_c   1.000
_cell.angle_alpha   90.00
_cell.angle_beta   90.00
_cell.angle_gamma   90.00
#
_symmetry.space_group_name_H-M   'P 1'
#
loop_
_entity.id
_entity.type
_entity.pdbx_description
1 polymer ?
#
loop_
_entity_poly.entity_id
_entity_poly.type
_entity_poly.pdbx_seq_one_letter_code
_entity_poly.pdbx_strand_id
1 'polypeptide(L)' 'MNMNILKQLREKKGITQEEMAIKLGYKGKSGYCHLENGNVRMTSDIARKIKDILQLTDKEMVKIFFDPKV' A
#
# COMPACT_ATOMS: atom_id res chain seq x y z
N MET A 1 -6.30 -8.45 2.42
CA MET A 1 -5.83 -7.05 2.40
C MET A 1 -6.99 -6.16 1.99
N ASN A 2 -7.23 -5.08 2.72
CA ASN A 2 -8.29 -4.14 2.42
C ASN A 2 -7.78 -3.00 1.52
N MET A 3 -8.03 -3.15 0.22
CA MET A 3 -7.54 -2.26 -0.84
C MET A 3 -8.11 -0.85 -0.75
N ASN A 4 -9.37 -0.75 -0.35
CA ASN A 4 -10.06 0.52 -0.21
C ASN A 4 -9.41 1.38 0.89
N ILE A 5 -9.02 0.76 2.01
CA ILE A 5 -8.33 1.46 3.09
C ILE A 5 -6.93 1.93 2.64
N LEU A 6 -6.18 1.07 1.94
CA LEU A 6 -4.86 1.44 1.42
C LEU A 6 -4.94 2.64 0.48
N LYS A 7 -5.90 2.63 -0.46
CA LYS A 7 -6.15 3.72 -1.40
C LYS A 7 -6.52 5.02 -0.67
N GLN A 8 -7.46 4.96 0.28
CA GLN A 8 -7.89 6.13 1.05
C GLN A 8 -6.74 6.74 1.86
N LEU A 9 -5.90 5.92 2.48
CA LEU A 9 -4.73 6.39 3.23
C LEU A 9 -3.70 7.06 2.32
N ARG A 10 -3.43 6.45 1.16
CA ARG A 10 -2.55 7.02 0.14
C ARG A 10 -3.07 8.40 -0.32
N GLU A 11 -4.36 8.49 -0.63
CA GLU A 11 -5.00 9.75 -1.05
C GLU A 11 -5.01 10.81 0.07
N LYS A 12 -5.29 10.41 1.32
CA LYS A 12 -5.22 11.29 2.49
C LYS A 12 -3.82 11.88 2.71
N LYS A 13 -2.77 11.15 2.31
CA LYS A 13 -1.37 11.60 2.35
C LYS A 13 -0.97 12.40 1.10
N GLY A 14 -1.87 12.56 0.13
CA GLY A 14 -1.61 13.28 -1.12
C GLY A 14 -0.65 12.57 -2.06
N ILE A 15 -0.42 11.26 -1.87
CA ILE A 15 0.56 10.50 -2.66
C ILE A 15 -0.14 9.84 -3.85
N THR A 16 0.43 9.94 -5.04
CA THR A 16 -0.11 9.26 -6.22
C THR A 16 0.35 7.80 -6.30
N GLN A 17 -0.33 6.97 -7.12
CA GLN A 17 0.12 5.59 -7.36
C GLN A 17 1.51 5.51 -8.00
N GLU A 18 1.86 6.51 -8.82
CA GLU A 18 3.16 6.58 -9.48
C GLU A 18 4.27 6.96 -8.49
N GLU A 19 4.01 7.93 -7.62
CA GLU A 19 4.93 8.28 -6.53
C GLU A 19 5.15 7.12 -5.57
N MET A 20 4.09 6.38 -5.22
CA MET A 20 4.24 5.15 -4.42
C MET A 20 5.10 4.12 -5.14
N ALA A 21 4.89 3.92 -6.44
CA ALA A 21 5.65 2.98 -7.22
C ALA A 21 7.15 3.33 -7.20
N ILE A 22 7.48 4.60 -7.43
CA ILE A 22 8.85 5.12 -7.41
C ILE A 22 9.48 4.93 -6.03
N LYS A 23 8.78 5.31 -4.95
CA LYS A 23 9.29 5.18 -3.56
C LYS A 23 9.48 3.73 -3.14
N LEU A 24 8.70 2.79 -3.66
CA LEU A 24 8.85 1.35 -3.41
C LEU A 24 9.99 0.70 -4.21
N GLY A 25 10.51 1.41 -5.22
CA GLY A 25 11.56 0.94 -6.13
C GLY A 25 11.02 0.18 -7.34
N TYR A 26 9.74 0.36 -7.69
CA TYR A 26 9.18 -0.19 -8.94
C TYR A 26 9.61 0.64 -10.14
N LYS A 27 9.74 -0.03 -11.30
CA LYS A 27 10.08 0.61 -12.57
C LYS A 27 8.95 1.48 -13.16
N GLY A 28 7.74 1.39 -12.63
CA GLY A 28 6.61 2.19 -13.09
C GLY A 28 5.33 1.94 -12.31
N LYS A 29 4.32 2.79 -12.56
CA LYS A 29 3.01 2.81 -11.90
C LYS A 29 2.32 1.45 -11.83
N SER A 30 2.42 0.64 -12.90
CA SER A 30 1.68 -0.63 -13.02
C SER A 30 1.99 -1.61 -11.88
N GLY A 31 3.24 -1.66 -11.40
CA GLY A 31 3.64 -2.57 -10.32
C GLY A 31 2.86 -2.29 -9.03
N TYR A 32 2.75 -1.01 -8.65
CA TYR A 32 1.98 -0.62 -7.48
C TYR A 32 0.47 -0.69 -7.72
N CYS A 33 0.00 -0.37 -8.92
CA CYS A 33 -1.42 -0.51 -9.29
C CYS A 33 -1.92 -1.96 -9.13
N HIS A 34 -1.16 -2.95 -9.61
CA HIS A 34 -1.52 -4.36 -9.43
C HIS A 34 -1.53 -4.80 -7.96
N LEU A 35 -0.68 -4.20 -7.15
CA LEU A 35 -0.65 -4.44 -5.71
C LEU A 35 -1.85 -3.82 -4.99
N GLU A 36 -2.22 -2.58 -5.33
CA GLU A 36 -3.43 -1.91 -4.81
C GLU A 36 -4.72 -2.58 -5.29
N ASN A 37 -4.70 -3.29 -6.43
CA ASN A 37 -5.84 -4.04 -6.96
C ASN A 37 -5.88 -5.52 -6.56
N GLY A 38 -4.79 -6.07 -5.99
CA GLY A 38 -4.76 -7.43 -5.43
C GLY A 38 -4.30 -8.49 -6.41
N ASN A 39 -3.85 -8.07 -7.58
CA ASN A 39 -3.29 -8.93 -8.60
C ASN A 39 -1.87 -9.38 -8.23
N VAL A 40 -1.23 -8.71 -7.27
CA VAL A 40 0.09 -9.07 -6.73
C VAL A 40 -0.03 -9.38 -5.24
N ARG A 41 0.61 -10.49 -4.84
CA ARG A 41 0.68 -10.90 -3.44
C ARG A 41 1.49 -9.90 -2.62
N MET A 42 0.88 -9.40 -1.55
CA MET A 42 1.60 -8.60 -0.56
C MET A 42 2.64 -9.45 0.16
N THR A 43 3.87 -8.94 0.24
CA THR A 43 4.95 -9.52 1.05
C THR A 43 5.25 -8.64 2.26
N SER A 44 5.81 -9.22 3.31
CA SER A 44 6.19 -8.49 4.52
C SER A 44 7.14 -7.33 4.24
N ASP A 45 8.04 -7.50 3.26
CA ASP A 45 8.97 -6.45 2.86
C ASP A 45 8.28 -5.24 2.22
N ILE A 46 7.31 -5.48 1.33
CA ILE A 46 6.54 -4.41 0.71
C ILE A 46 5.65 -3.73 1.75
N ALA A 47 5.02 -4.51 2.64
CA ALA A 47 4.23 -3.96 3.73
C ALA A 47 5.05 -3.03 4.64
N ARG A 48 6.28 -3.42 4.99
CA ARG A 48 7.21 -2.57 5.75
C ARG A 48 7.55 -1.28 5.00
N LYS A 49 7.89 -1.36 3.72
CA LYS A 49 8.18 -0.16 2.93
C LYS A 49 6.96 0.76 2.81
N ILE A 50 5.77 0.21 2.63
CA ILE A 50 4.51 0.99 2.59
C ILE A 50 4.30 1.69 3.94
N LYS A 51 4.54 1.00 5.07
CA LYS A 51 4.51 1.59 6.41
C LYS A 51 5.41 2.81 6.50
N ASP A 52 6.65 2.69 6.04
CA ASP A 52 7.64 3.76 6.13
C ASP A 52 7.29 4.94 5.23
N ILE A 53 6.83 4.67 3.99
CA ILE A 53 6.49 5.70 3.01
C ILE A 53 5.24 6.49 3.40
N LEU A 54 4.19 5.79 3.83
CA LEU A 54 2.92 6.40 4.23
C LEU A 54 2.94 6.85 5.70
N GLN A 55 4.02 6.55 6.43
CA GLN A 55 4.17 6.78 7.87
C GLN A 55 2.97 6.23 8.65
N LEU A 56 2.65 4.96 8.38
CA LEU A 56 1.50 4.29 9.01
C LEU A 56 1.84 3.86 10.44
N THR A 57 0.83 3.99 11.29
CA THR A 57 0.83 3.37 12.62
C THR A 57 0.62 1.86 12.51
N ASP A 58 1.03 1.12 13.55
CA ASP A 58 0.80 -0.33 13.60
C ASP A 58 -0.69 -0.69 13.52
N LYS A 59 -1.57 0.18 14.04
CA LYS A 59 -3.03 0.02 13.94
C LYS A 59 -3.51 0.11 12.48
N GLU A 60 -2.98 1.05 11.71
CA GLU A 60 -3.32 1.20 10.28
C GLU A 60 -2.78 0.03 9.46
N MET A 61 -1.56 -0.42 9.75
CA MET A 61 -0.97 -1.62 9.16
C MET A 61 -1.85 -2.85 9.38
N VAL A 62 -2.28 -3.10 10.62
CA VAL A 62 -3.18 -4.21 10.94
C VAL A 62 -4.49 -4.08 10.18
N LYS A 63 -5.08 -2.88 10.09
CA LYS A 63 -6.33 -2.66 9.34
C LYS A 63 -6.21 -2.96 7.84
N ILE A 64 -5.09 -2.60 7.22
CA ILE A 64 -4.87 -2.82 5.79
C ILE A 64 -4.56 -4.29 5.52
N PHE A 65 -3.62 -4.87 6.27
CA PHE A 65 -3.01 -6.14 5.93
C PHE A 65 -3.62 -7.35 6.65
N PHE A 66 -4.19 -7.15 7.84
CA PHE A 66 -4.60 -8.23 8.75
C PHE A 66 -6.07 -8.18 9.17
N ASP A 67 -6.84 -7.16 8.80
CA ASP A 67 -8.28 -7.12 9.11
C ASP A 67 -9.03 -8.10 8.20
N PRO A 68 -9.68 -9.15 8.77
CA PRO A 68 -10.37 -10.17 8.00
C PRO A 68 -11.75 -9.73 7.51
N LYS A 69 -12.14 -8.45 7.68
CA LYS A 69 -13.36 -7.92 7.06
C LYS A 69 -13.17 -7.69 5.56
N VAL A 70 -13.20 -8.78 4.80
CA VAL A 70 -13.65 -8.84 3.40
C VAL A 70 -14.68 -9.96 3.32
#